data_AF-A0A841H698-F1
#
_entry.id   AF-A0A841H698-F1
#
_cell.length_a   1.000
_cell.length_b   1.000
_cell.length_c   1.000
_cell.angle_alpha   90.00
_cell.angle_beta   90.00
_cell.angle_gamma   90.00
#
_symmetry.space_group_name_H-M   'P 1'
#
loop_
_entity.id
_entity.type
_entity.pdbx_description
1 polymer ?
#
loop_
_entity_poly.entity_id
_entity_poly.type
_entity_poly.pdbx_seq_one_letter_code
_entity_poly.pdbx_strand_id
1 'polypeptide(L)'
;MSEHGPTNPQGRQDSGTDAGPAQFSNATDESRPNPAGTDPVQVLTLVCENCGKDYFFEDEAPEPGMKCEKCGGGVFRSYYDNVGDEAADDFRDTTERDLDPDDAEGDVLPGDIVDLNNI
;
A
#
# COMPACT_ATOMS: atom_id res chain seq x y z
N MET A 1 14.05 -71.05 -21.36
CA MET A 1 12.63 -70.74 -21.15
C MET A 1 12.48 -70.56 -19.66
N SER A 2 12.74 -69.35 -19.17
CA SER A 2 11.71 -68.38 -18.73
C SER A 2 11.07 -68.80 -17.40
N GLU A 3 10.82 -67.99 -16.38
CA GLU A 3 11.23 -66.67 -15.91
C GLU A 3 10.35 -66.43 -14.66
N HIS A 4 10.85 -65.64 -13.70
CA HIS A 4 10.08 -64.86 -12.71
C HIS A 4 9.37 -65.56 -11.54
N GLY A 5 10.02 -65.40 -10.37
CA GLY A 5 9.49 -65.62 -9.04
C GLY A 5 8.54 -64.51 -8.55
N PRO A 6 8.07 -64.63 -7.29
CA PRO A 6 6.92 -63.91 -6.76
C PRO A 6 7.20 -62.41 -6.55
N THR A 7 6.31 -61.57 -7.04
CA THR A 7 6.32 -60.11 -6.83
C THR A 7 5.90 -59.77 -5.40
N ASN A 8 6.88 -59.34 -4.62
CA ASN A 8 6.72 -58.70 -3.32
C ASN A 8 6.53 -57.18 -3.52
N PRO A 9 5.41 -56.56 -3.10
CA PRO A 9 5.30 -55.10 -3.12
C PRO A 9 6.03 -54.51 -1.91
N GLN A 10 7.32 -54.21 -2.08
CA GLN A 10 8.08 -53.36 -1.16
C GLN A 10 7.84 -51.88 -1.47
N GLY A 11 7.70 -51.08 -0.39
CA GLY A 11 8.13 -49.69 -0.40
C GLY A 11 7.02 -48.64 -0.28
N ARG A 12 6.45 -48.47 0.92
CA ARG A 12 5.98 -47.14 1.35
C ARG A 12 7.23 -46.29 1.56
N GLN A 13 7.47 -45.33 0.66
CA GLN A 13 8.44 -44.27 0.87
C GLN A 13 7.69 -43.06 1.46
N ASP A 14 7.83 -42.91 2.77
CA ASP A 14 7.69 -41.63 3.48
C ASP A 14 8.73 -40.66 2.90
N SER A 15 8.29 -39.77 2.02
CA SER A 15 9.08 -38.60 1.63
C SER A 15 8.35 -37.37 2.13
N GLY A 16 8.63 -37.01 3.38
CA GLY A 16 8.34 -35.69 3.92
C GLY A 16 9.17 -34.68 3.13
N THR A 17 8.51 -33.99 2.20
CA THR A 17 9.02 -32.73 1.66
C THR A 17 8.76 -31.64 2.68
N ASP A 18 9.79 -31.39 3.48
CA ASP A 18 10.13 -30.12 4.10
C ASP A 18 9.77 -28.96 3.15
N ALA A 19 8.63 -28.33 3.39
CA ALA A 19 8.27 -27.06 2.78
C ALA A 19 9.13 -25.99 3.44
N GLY A 20 10.34 -25.78 2.89
CA GLY A 20 11.20 -24.65 3.24
C GLY A 20 10.47 -23.31 3.12
N PRO A 21 11.00 -22.24 3.75
CA PRO A 21 10.28 -21.00 3.93
C PRO A 21 9.92 -20.40 2.57
N ALA A 22 8.66 -19.99 2.44
CA ALA A 22 8.11 -19.28 1.30
C ALA A 22 9.11 -18.23 0.82
N GLN A 23 9.69 -18.47 -0.35
CA GLN A 23 10.41 -17.45 -1.08
C GLN A 23 9.38 -16.35 -1.35
N PHE A 24 9.58 -15.20 -0.72
CA PHE A 24 8.90 -13.95 -1.03
C PHE A 24 9.32 -13.57 -2.45
N SER A 25 8.73 -14.25 -3.43
CA SER A 25 8.79 -13.87 -4.83
C SER A 25 8.09 -12.53 -4.91
N ASN A 26 8.82 -11.52 -5.36
CA ASN A 26 8.34 -10.19 -5.66
C ASN A 26 6.94 -10.29 -6.28
N ALA A 27 5.92 -9.93 -5.50
CA ALA A 27 4.62 -9.65 -6.04
C ALA A 27 4.81 -8.40 -6.91
N THR A 28 5.08 -8.61 -8.19
CA THR A 28 4.57 -7.71 -9.21
C THR A 28 3.10 -7.55 -8.88
N ASP A 29 2.75 -6.37 -8.40
CA ASP A 29 1.40 -5.86 -8.31
C ASP A 29 0.79 -6.01 -9.71
N GLU A 30 0.18 -7.17 -9.96
CA GLU A 30 -0.62 -7.39 -11.16
C GLU A 30 -1.85 -6.50 -10.98
N SER A 31 -1.74 -5.30 -11.56
CA SER A 31 -2.83 -4.35 -11.68
C SER A 31 -4.03 -5.09 -12.25
N ARG A 32 -5.03 -5.33 -11.39
CA ARG A 32 -6.27 -5.98 -11.79
C ARG A 32 -6.96 -5.02 -12.76
N PRO A 33 -7.49 -5.51 -13.90
CA PRO A 33 -8.09 -4.63 -14.89
C PRO A 33 -9.22 -3.82 -14.25
N ASN A 34 -9.08 -2.49 -14.27
CA ASN A 34 -10.09 -1.56 -13.80
C ASN A 34 -11.25 -1.53 -14.82
N PRO A 35 -12.48 -1.91 -14.45
CA PRO A 35 -13.62 -1.85 -15.37
C PRO A 35 -14.03 -0.42 -15.77
N ALA A 36 -13.49 0.62 -15.12
CA ALA A 36 -13.82 2.03 -15.35
C ALA A 36 -13.02 2.72 -16.48
N GLY A 37 -12.13 2.01 -17.18
CA GLY A 37 -11.61 2.43 -18.50
C GLY A 37 -10.59 3.57 -18.53
N THR A 38 -10.08 4.03 -17.39
CA THR A 38 -8.89 4.90 -17.33
C THR A 38 -7.86 4.23 -16.44
N ASP A 39 -6.66 3.99 -16.98
CA ASP A 39 -5.53 3.52 -16.17
C ASP A 39 -5.18 4.63 -15.17
N PRO A 40 -5.09 4.34 -13.86
CA PRO A 40 -4.78 5.37 -12.87
C PRO A 40 -3.39 5.94 -13.15
N VAL A 41 -3.26 7.27 -13.09
CA VAL A 41 -1.96 7.93 -13.15
C VAL A 41 -1.23 7.60 -11.84
N GLN A 42 -0.17 6.81 -11.94
CA GLN A 42 0.64 6.42 -10.78
C GLN A 42 1.73 7.45 -10.54
N VAL A 43 1.69 8.12 -9.39
CA VAL A 43 2.72 9.08 -8.98
C VAL A 43 3.60 8.42 -7.91
N LEU A 44 4.88 8.26 -8.20
CA LEU A 44 5.86 7.82 -7.21
C LEU A 44 6.21 8.99 -6.31
N THR A 45 5.94 8.85 -5.03
CA THR A 45 6.37 9.80 -4.01
C THR A 45 7.51 9.23 -3.18
N LEU A 46 8.60 9.98 -3.08
CA LEU A 46 9.72 9.69 -2.18
C LEU A 46 9.73 10.67 -1.01
N VAL A 47 9.79 10.15 0.21
CA VAL A 47 9.92 10.95 1.43
C VAL A 47 11.28 10.69 2.07
N CYS A 48 12.08 11.74 2.25
CA CYS A 48 13.36 11.63 2.94
C CYS A 48 13.12 11.32 4.43
N GLU A 49 13.60 10.17 4.90
CA GLU A 49 13.39 9.75 6.30
C GLU A 49 14.10 10.65 7.32
N ASN A 50 15.14 11.38 6.88
CA ASN A 50 15.94 12.19 7.79
C ASN A 50 15.37 13.60 8.02
N CYS A 51 14.59 14.15 7.09
CA CYS A 51 14.09 15.53 7.19
C CYS A 51 12.64 15.73 6.72
N GLY A 52 11.98 14.67 6.25
CA GLY A 52 10.59 14.67 5.81
C GLY A 52 10.34 15.34 4.46
N LYS A 53 11.38 15.75 3.70
CA LYS A 53 11.16 16.36 2.37
C LYS A 53 10.61 15.33 1.39
N ASP A 54 9.50 15.69 0.78
CA ASP A 54 8.81 14.99 -0.31
C ASP A 54 9.41 15.32 -1.70
N TYR A 55 9.32 14.33 -2.59
CA TYR A 55 9.68 14.40 -4.00
C TYR A 55 8.65 13.59 -4.79
N PHE A 56 8.14 14.14 -5.88
CA PHE A 56 7.09 13.52 -6.70
C PHE A 56 7.62 13.23 -8.10
N PHE A 57 7.30 12.05 -8.62
CA PHE A 57 7.73 11.54 -9.91
C PHE A 57 6.53 10.92 -10.63
N GLU A 58 6.06 11.56 -11.69
CA GLU A 58 4.88 11.13 -12.44
C GLU A 58 5.27 10.20 -13.60
N ASP A 59 6.29 10.56 -14.38
CA ASP A 59 6.70 9.82 -15.58
C ASP A 59 8.07 9.14 -15.48
N GLU A 60 9.03 9.79 -14.81
CA GLU A 60 10.42 9.36 -14.80
C GLU A 60 10.90 8.99 -13.40
N ALA A 61 11.47 7.79 -13.28
CA ALA A 61 11.98 7.29 -12.02
C ALA A 61 13.18 8.14 -11.53
N PRO A 62 13.33 8.30 -10.20
CA PRO A 62 14.46 9.01 -9.62
C PRO A 62 15.80 8.37 -9.98
N GLU A 63 16.84 9.20 -10.16
CA GLU A 63 18.17 8.70 -10.42
C GLU A 63 18.68 7.79 -9.29
N PRO A 64 19.37 6.69 -9.61
CA PRO A 64 19.92 5.80 -8.60
C PRO A 64 20.96 6.53 -7.74
N GLY A 65 20.74 6.54 -6.43
CA GLY A 65 21.63 7.24 -5.49
C GLY A 65 21.32 8.74 -5.32
N MET A 66 20.12 9.18 -5.72
CA MET A 66 19.57 10.49 -5.37
C MET A 66 19.82 10.81 -3.88
N LYS A 67 20.17 12.06 -3.60
CA LYS A 67 20.32 12.56 -2.23
C LYS A 67 19.32 13.67 -1.98
N CYS A 68 18.85 13.75 -0.74
CA CYS A 68 17.96 14.81 -0.33
C CYS A 68 18.72 16.14 -0.38
N GLU A 69 18.23 17.08 -1.18
CA GLU A 69 18.81 18.43 -1.33
C GLU A 69 18.79 19.22 -0.02
N LYS A 70 17.87 18.89 0.89
CA LYS A 70 17.70 19.60 2.17
C LYS A 70 18.70 19.16 3.23
N CYS A 71 18.99 17.86 3.33
CA CYS A 71 19.80 17.31 4.43
C CYS A 71 20.94 16.39 3.99
N GLY A 72 21.08 16.10 2.69
CA GLY A 72 22.07 15.19 2.13
C GLY A 72 21.82 13.70 2.37
N GLY A 73 20.70 13.34 3.02
CA GLY A 73 20.34 11.95 3.29
C GLY A 73 20.04 11.15 2.02
N GLY A 74 20.38 9.86 2.02
CA GLY A 74 20.16 8.95 0.88
C GLY A 74 19.10 7.87 1.15
N VAL A 75 18.40 7.94 2.29
CA VAL A 75 17.36 6.99 2.67
C VAL A 75 16.01 7.63 2.44
N PHE A 76 15.19 6.95 1.65
CA PHE A 76 13.86 7.41 1.25
C PHE A 76 12.85 6.30 1.44
N ARG A 77 11.66 6.68 1.91
CA ARG A 77 10.47 5.85 1.86
C ARG A 77 9.71 6.15 0.58
N SER A 78 9.35 5.12 -0.17
CA SER A 78 8.62 5.24 -1.43
C SER A 78 7.19 4.72 -1.30
N TYR A 79 6.25 5.39 -1.94
CA TYR A 79 4.89 4.89 -2.16
C TYR A 79 4.38 5.35 -3.53
N TYR A 80 3.50 4.54 -4.11
CA TYR A 80 2.79 4.87 -5.34
C TYR A 80 1.40 5.37 -4.96
N ASP A 81 1.07 6.57 -5.43
CA ASP A 81 -0.27 7.13 -5.30
C ASP A 81 -1.02 6.95 -6.63
N ASN A 82 -2.28 6.52 -6.56
CA ASN A 82 -3.14 6.37 -7.73
C ASN A 82 -4.05 7.59 -7.78
N VAL A 83 -3.74 8.54 -8.66
CA VAL A 83 -4.55 9.74 -8.84
C VAL A 83 -5.78 9.38 -9.70
N GLY A 84 -6.98 9.65 -9.18
CA GLY A 84 -8.26 9.39 -9.85
C GLY A 84 -8.84 7.98 -9.61
N ASP A 85 -8.51 7.35 -8.49
CA ASP A 85 -9.21 6.15 -8.04
C ASP A 85 -10.63 6.52 -7.58
N GLU A 86 -11.64 6.03 -8.30
CA GLU A 86 -13.06 6.29 -8.01
C GLU A 86 -13.44 5.91 -6.57
N ALA A 87 -12.81 4.89 -6.00
CA ALA A 87 -13.04 4.48 -4.61
C ALA A 87 -12.45 5.48 -3.61
N ALA A 88 -11.27 6.03 -3.91
CA ALA A 88 -10.65 7.07 -3.09
C ALA A 88 -11.44 8.39 -3.17
N ASP A 89 -11.97 8.71 -4.35
CA ASP A 89 -12.77 9.91 -4.56
C ASP A 89 -14.14 9.79 -3.87
N ASP A 90 -14.85 8.65 -3.99
CA ASP A 90 -16.09 8.40 -3.25
C ASP A 90 -15.88 8.43 -1.72
N PHE A 91 -14.75 7.89 -1.24
CA PHE A 91 -14.40 7.99 0.17
C PHE A 91 -14.20 9.44 0.61
N ARG A 92 -13.49 10.25 -0.19
CA ARG A 92 -13.32 11.68 0.11
C ARG A 92 -14.65 12.40 0.13
N ASP A 93 -15.49 12.24 -0.89
CA ASP A 93 -16.80 12.89 -0.99
C ASP A 93 -17.73 12.51 0.17
N THR A 94 -17.67 11.27 0.64
CA THR A 94 -18.53 10.79 1.74
C THR A 94 -18.01 11.10 3.14
N THR A 95 -16.71 11.39 3.29
CA THR A 95 -16.08 11.63 4.60
C THR A 95 -15.57 13.05 4.80
N GLU A 96 -15.55 13.86 3.74
CA GLU A 96 -15.23 15.28 3.85
C GLU A 96 -16.23 15.96 4.79
N ARG A 97 -15.70 16.62 5.82
CA ARG A 97 -16.53 17.35 6.77
C ARG A 97 -17.02 18.62 6.11
N ASP A 98 -18.29 18.96 6.34
CA ASP A 98 -18.80 20.27 6.01
C ASP A 98 -18.02 21.33 6.81
N LEU A 99 -17.50 22.32 6.10
CA LEU A 99 -16.76 23.47 6.64
C LEU A 99 -17.55 24.78 6.45
N ASP A 100 -18.78 24.72 5.95
CA ASP A 100 -19.64 25.87 5.81
C ASP A 100 -19.94 26.46 7.20
N PRO A 101 -19.49 27.71 7.47
CA PRO A 101 -19.72 28.34 8.77
C PRO A 101 -21.20 28.67 9.03
N ASP A 102 -22.04 28.66 7.99
CA ASP A 102 -23.49 28.89 8.09
C ASP A 102 -24.29 27.58 8.18
N ASP A 103 -23.63 26.41 8.22
CA ASP A 103 -24.30 25.12 8.38
C ASP A 103 -24.86 24.93 9.81
N ALA A 104 -26.12 24.51 9.87
CA ALA A 104 -26.84 24.33 11.13
C ALA A 104 -26.30 23.13 11.94
N GLU A 105 -25.62 22.17 11.33
CA GLU A 105 -24.97 21.08 12.06
C GLU A 105 -23.70 21.54 12.80
N GLY A 106 -23.15 22.71 12.44
CA GLY A 106 -22.01 23.36 13.12
C GLY A 106 -22.39 24.38 14.20
N ASP A 107 -23.68 24.67 14.39
CA ASP A 107 -24.15 25.72 15.32
C ASP A 107 -24.07 25.23 16.78
N VAL A 108 -22.90 25.44 17.40
CA VAL A 108 -22.67 25.16 18.82
C VAL A 108 -23.13 26.34 19.67
N LEU A 109 -24.06 26.12 20.60
CA LEU A 109 -24.47 27.17 21.51
C LEU A 109 -23.42 27.34 22.63
N PRO A 110 -23.29 28.55 23.22
CA PRO A 110 -22.37 28.79 24.33
C PRO A 110 -22.60 27.88 25.56
N GLY A 111 -23.78 27.25 25.68
CA GLY A 111 -24.09 26.28 26.72
C GLY A 111 -23.62 24.84 26.44
N ASP A 112 -23.25 24.52 25.20
CA ASP A 112 -22.81 23.19 24.77
C ASP A 112 -21.31 22.98 24.99
N ILE A 113 -20.57 24.07 25.23
CA ILE A 113 -19.13 24.06 25.50
C ILE A 113 -18.91 23.82 26.99
N VAL A 114 -18.42 22.62 27.33
CA VAL A 114 -18.04 22.28 28.71
C VAL A 114 -16.56 22.58 28.93
N ASP A 115 -16.26 23.47 29.90
CA ASP A 115 -14.88 23.71 30.34
C ASP A 115 -14.39 22.58 31.25
N LEU A 116 -13.46 21.77 30.76
CA LEU A 116 -12.89 20.62 31.45
C LEU A 116 -11.89 21.00 32.56
N ASN A 117 -11.49 22.27 32.68
CA ASN A 117 -10.52 22.72 33.69
C ASN A 117 -11.14 23.15 35.02
N ASN A 118 -12.47 23.09 35.15
CA ASN A 118 -13.20 23.46 36.36
C ASN A 118 -14.15 22.35 36.82
N ILE A 119 -13.68 21.09 36.74
CA ILE A 119 -14.32 19.91 37.34
C ILE A 119 -13.74 19.59 38.72
#